data_AF-A0A814NW10-F1
#
_entry.id   AF-A0A814NW10-F1
#
_cell.length_a   1.000
_cell.length_b   1.000
_cell.length_c   1.000
_cell.angle_alpha   90.00
_cell.angle_beta   90.00
_cell.angle_gamma   90.00
#
_symmetry.space_group_name_H-M   'P 1'
#
loop_
_entity.id
_entity.type
_entity.pdbx_description
1 polymer ?
#
loop_
_entity_poly.entity_id
_entity_poly.type
_entity_poly.pdbx_seq_one_letter_code
_entity_poly.pdbx_strand_id
1 'polypeptide(L)'
;MWTGSYCQTAVRIFWSFDNTLQDLYNNFNGVGSNGPTYNSPGYNGAGACLWLNQTLRQSVSITSPFLNITNASFTFEVWLYPNTLYNGNPYTDNDILGQCQQKAQDQCLHIIIRSQNAYFAFYSNDLKGNQVFSAQQWYHVAYIYDYSIQTQFVYVNGYLDNSHNSSGPYQGISGALTIGTTSIQVPNNFFDGCLDSIAYVSRAKNASEVLNDATLVAYLSFDSSTLLDSGPLLINGTGTNYSYTSSGRVNAGVKLSGNSSYIQITGLTRIGTNSWPYTVAVWINPTKITGGTIMHLSSRIDGAQPN
;
A
#
# COMPACT_ATOMS: atom_id res chain seq x y z
N MET A 1 5.32 16.20 24.03
CA MET A 1 4.63 15.08 24.70
C MET A 1 3.91 14.31 23.63
N TRP A 2 4.43 13.14 23.23
CA TRP A 2 3.69 12.17 22.44
C TRP A 2 3.35 11.04 23.40
N THR A 3 2.17 11.13 24.00
CA THR A 3 1.61 10.03 24.78
C THR A 3 1.01 9.04 23.82
N GLY A 4 1.56 7.83 23.80
CA GLY A 4 0.87 6.67 23.25
C GLY A 4 -0.45 6.39 24.00
N SER A 5 -1.18 5.43 23.45
CA SER A 5 -2.53 4.97 23.81
C SER A 5 -3.67 5.78 23.16
N TYR A 6 -4.10 5.32 21.98
CA TYR A 6 -5.39 4.65 21.74
C TYR A 6 -5.31 3.99 20.36
N CYS A 7 -4.60 2.87 20.24
CA CYS A 7 -4.82 1.97 19.12
C CYS A 7 -5.71 0.86 19.65
N GLN A 8 -7.04 1.05 19.60
CA GLN A 8 -7.88 -0.11 19.29
C GLN A 8 -7.24 -0.68 18.03
N THR A 9 -6.71 -1.91 18.09
CA THR A 9 -6.01 -2.55 16.99
C THR A 9 -6.94 -2.53 15.78
N ALA A 10 -6.73 -1.56 14.89
CA ALA A 10 -7.57 -1.42 13.72
C ALA A 10 -7.47 -2.74 12.96
N VAL A 11 -8.62 -3.34 12.63
CA VAL A 11 -8.67 -4.49 11.74
C VAL A 11 -7.93 -4.10 10.47
N ARG A 12 -6.88 -4.88 10.15
CA ARG A 12 -6.09 -4.76 8.94
C ARG A 12 -6.29 -6.01 8.11
N ILE A 13 -6.62 -5.84 6.84
CA ILE A 13 -6.62 -6.91 5.85
C ILE A 13 -5.56 -6.54 4.83
N PHE A 14 -4.78 -7.51 4.37
CA PHE A 14 -3.69 -7.26 3.45
C PHE A 14 -3.51 -8.42 2.48
N TRP A 15 -3.61 -8.14 1.18
CA TRP A 15 -3.27 -9.08 0.11
C TRP A 15 -1.98 -8.61 -0.55
N SER A 16 -0.89 -9.37 -0.36
CA SER A 16 0.38 -9.03 -1.01
C SER A 16 0.38 -9.36 -2.50
N PHE A 17 -0.36 -10.42 -2.88
CA PHE A 17 -0.35 -11.01 -4.23
C PHE A 17 0.99 -11.62 -4.67
N ASP A 18 1.83 -11.98 -3.70
CA ASP A 18 3.06 -12.75 -3.92
C ASP A 18 2.73 -14.23 -4.20
N ASN A 19 2.20 -14.49 -5.40
CA ASN A 19 1.76 -15.82 -5.86
C ASN A 19 0.63 -16.44 -5.02
N THR A 20 -0.19 -15.60 -4.37
CA THR A 20 -1.29 -16.04 -3.53
C THR A 20 -2.47 -15.05 -3.57
N LEU A 21 -3.69 -15.58 -3.47
CA LEU A 21 -4.92 -14.79 -3.25
C LEU A 21 -5.36 -14.78 -1.78
N GLN A 22 -4.61 -15.45 -0.90
CA GLN A 22 -4.88 -15.44 0.53
C GLN A 22 -4.51 -14.07 1.11
N ASP A 23 -5.30 -13.54 2.04
CA ASP A 23 -4.86 -12.38 2.80
C ASP A 23 -3.87 -12.82 3.89
N LEU A 24 -3.13 -11.85 4.44
CA LEU A 24 -2.09 -12.05 5.44
C LEU A 24 -2.56 -12.85 6.66
N TYR A 25 -3.82 -12.71 7.06
CA TYR A 25 -4.38 -13.36 8.24
C TYR A 25 -5.32 -14.52 7.90
N ASN A 26 -5.45 -14.88 6.62
CA ASN A 26 -6.25 -16.00 6.13
C ASN A 26 -7.74 -15.93 6.56
N ASN A 27 -8.29 -14.72 6.60
CA ASN A 27 -9.67 -14.41 6.99
C ASN A 27 -10.53 -13.95 5.80
N PHE A 28 -9.96 -13.24 4.82
CA PHE A 28 -10.64 -12.65 3.66
C PHE A 28 -10.01 -13.14 2.35
N ASN A 29 -10.03 -14.46 2.18
CA ASN A 29 -9.34 -15.11 1.08
C ASN A 29 -10.05 -14.94 -0.26
N GLY A 30 -9.28 -14.61 -1.29
CA GLY A 30 -9.77 -14.44 -2.65
C GLY A 30 -9.93 -15.76 -3.40
N VAL A 31 -10.97 -15.83 -4.22
CA VAL A 31 -11.19 -16.85 -5.24
C VAL A 31 -11.12 -16.19 -6.60
N GLY A 32 -10.15 -16.61 -7.42
CA GLY A 32 -9.94 -16.08 -8.76
C GLY A 32 -10.99 -16.61 -9.76
N SER A 33 -11.42 -15.73 -10.67
CA SER A 33 -12.32 -16.04 -11.78
C SER A 33 -11.60 -15.85 -13.11
N ASN A 34 -11.79 -16.79 -14.04
CA ASN A 34 -11.13 -16.83 -15.35
C ASN A 34 -9.59 -16.88 -15.30
N GLY A 35 -9.04 -17.43 -14.22
CA GLY A 35 -7.61 -17.74 -14.04
C GLY A 35 -6.69 -16.52 -13.98
N PRO A 36 -6.83 -15.61 -12.99
CA PRO A 36 -5.85 -14.57 -12.73
C PRO A 36 -4.44 -15.15 -12.58
N THR A 37 -3.43 -14.42 -13.03
CA THR A 37 -2.03 -14.84 -12.95
C THR A 37 -1.22 -13.88 -12.07
N TYR A 38 0.06 -14.17 -11.89
CA TYR A 38 0.98 -13.30 -11.16
C TYR A 38 2.13 -12.87 -12.07
N ASN A 39 2.59 -11.63 -11.93
CA ASN A 39 3.74 -11.11 -12.66
C ASN A 39 4.80 -10.59 -11.68
N SER A 40 6.06 -10.92 -11.92
CA SER A 40 7.19 -10.55 -11.06
C SER A 40 8.16 -9.66 -11.84
N PRO A 41 8.79 -8.65 -11.20
CA PRO A 41 8.63 -8.28 -9.80
C PRO A 41 7.38 -7.44 -9.53
N GLY A 42 6.95 -7.42 -8.27
CA GLY A 42 5.93 -6.49 -7.77
C GLY A 42 6.40 -5.03 -7.73
N TYR A 43 5.57 -4.16 -7.14
CA TYR A 43 5.73 -2.70 -7.18
C TYR A 43 7.05 -2.20 -6.58
N ASN A 44 7.72 -2.98 -5.73
CA ASN A 44 8.96 -2.62 -5.04
C ASN A 44 10.20 -3.34 -5.59
N GLY A 45 10.04 -4.15 -6.66
CA GLY A 45 11.14 -4.90 -7.26
C GLY A 45 11.40 -6.26 -6.60
N ALA A 46 10.55 -6.68 -5.66
CA ALA A 46 10.52 -8.01 -5.09
C ALA A 46 9.11 -8.61 -5.30
N GLY A 47 8.95 -9.89 -4.99
CA GLY A 47 7.63 -10.51 -4.98
C GLY A 47 6.94 -10.58 -6.35
N ALA A 48 5.62 -10.56 -6.35
CA ALA A 48 4.79 -10.53 -7.54
C ALA A 48 3.52 -9.70 -7.31
N CYS A 49 2.91 -9.25 -8.41
CA CYS A 49 1.60 -8.59 -8.42
C CYS A 49 0.54 -9.49 -9.06
N LEU A 50 -0.72 -9.31 -8.68
CA LEU A 50 -1.88 -9.93 -9.31
C LEU A 50 -2.08 -9.32 -10.70
N TRP A 51 -1.85 -10.12 -11.74
CA TRP A 51 -2.08 -9.72 -13.12
C TRP A 51 -3.49 -10.11 -13.57
N LEU A 52 -4.21 -9.12 -14.08
CA LEU A 52 -5.57 -9.25 -14.59
C LEU A 52 -5.63 -8.79 -16.04
N ASN A 53 -6.30 -9.58 -16.88
CA ASN A 53 -6.58 -9.26 -18.27
C ASN A 53 -8.07 -9.00 -18.45
N GLN A 54 -8.43 -7.77 -18.81
CA GLN A 54 -9.83 -7.37 -19.00
C GLN A 54 -10.53 -8.14 -20.13
N THR A 55 -9.80 -8.53 -21.18
CA THR A 55 -10.36 -9.30 -22.31
C THR A 55 -10.75 -10.71 -21.88
N LEU A 56 -10.04 -11.27 -20.91
CA LEU A 56 -10.34 -12.56 -20.30
C LEU A 56 -11.33 -12.44 -19.12
N ARG A 57 -11.78 -11.22 -18.79
CA ARG A 57 -12.72 -10.95 -17.68
C ARG A 57 -12.23 -11.50 -16.36
N GLN A 58 -10.93 -11.33 -16.09
CA GLN A 58 -10.28 -11.85 -14.89
C GLN A 58 -10.57 -10.97 -13.68
N SER A 59 -10.85 -11.61 -12.55
CA SER A 59 -11.15 -10.92 -11.29
C SER A 59 -10.94 -11.85 -10.11
N VAL A 60 -11.05 -11.31 -8.89
CA VAL A 60 -11.03 -12.06 -7.64
C VAL A 60 -12.27 -11.68 -6.84
N SER A 61 -12.88 -12.68 -6.19
CA SER A 61 -14.03 -12.48 -5.30
C SER A 61 -13.71 -12.97 -3.89
N ILE A 62 -14.16 -12.21 -2.90
CA ILE A 62 -14.10 -12.55 -1.47
C ILE A 62 -15.55 -12.55 -1.00
N THR A 63 -16.16 -13.74 -0.96
CA THR A 63 -17.59 -13.91 -0.69
C THR A 63 -17.92 -14.10 0.79
N SER A 64 -16.94 -14.52 1.59
CA SER A 64 -17.09 -14.72 3.03
C SER A 64 -15.76 -14.50 3.76
N PRO A 65 -15.76 -13.79 4.90
CA PRO A 65 -16.88 -13.08 5.48
C PRO A 65 -17.19 -11.77 4.74
N PHE A 66 -18.37 -11.20 4.98
CA PHE A 66 -18.71 -9.85 4.53
C PHE A 66 -17.80 -8.81 5.22
N LEU A 67 -17.18 -7.93 4.45
CA LEU A 67 -16.39 -6.83 4.99
C LEU A 67 -17.31 -5.67 5.38
N ASN A 68 -17.68 -5.63 6.66
CA ASN A 68 -18.60 -4.60 7.15
C ASN A 68 -17.90 -3.25 7.32
N ILE A 69 -18.16 -2.34 6.36
CA ILE A 69 -17.73 -0.93 6.35
C ILE A 69 -18.92 0.03 6.49
N THR A 70 -20.09 -0.49 6.88
CA THR A 70 -21.33 0.26 7.00
C THR A 70 -21.21 1.36 8.06
N ASN A 71 -21.50 2.61 7.71
CA ASN A 71 -21.50 3.74 8.64
C ASN A 71 -20.20 3.87 9.47
N ALA A 72 -19.05 3.58 8.85
CA ALA A 72 -17.76 3.54 9.54
C ALA A 72 -16.68 4.28 8.76
N SER A 73 -15.64 4.75 9.46
CA SER A 73 -14.42 5.23 8.82
C SER A 73 -13.61 4.05 8.30
N PHE A 74 -12.97 4.21 7.15
CA PHE A 74 -12.09 3.19 6.59
C PHE A 74 -11.05 3.77 5.64
N THR A 75 -10.01 2.98 5.37
CA THR A 75 -9.02 3.25 4.35
C THR A 75 -8.81 1.99 3.52
N PHE A 76 -8.87 2.12 2.19
CA PHE A 76 -8.32 1.15 1.24
C PHE A 76 -7.08 1.74 0.58
N GLU A 77 -6.05 0.93 0.40
CA GLU A 77 -4.80 1.27 -0.29
C GLU A 77 -4.45 0.20 -1.30
N VAL A 78 -3.83 0.61 -2.41
CA VAL A 78 -3.45 -0.30 -3.49
C VAL A 78 -2.26 0.27 -4.26
N TRP A 79 -1.32 -0.60 -4.62
CA TRP A 79 -0.39 -0.34 -5.71
C TRP A 79 -0.99 -0.88 -7.02
N LEU A 80 -1.07 -0.03 -8.04
CA LEU A 80 -1.64 -0.40 -9.33
C LEU A 80 -0.70 -0.02 -10.48
N TYR A 81 -0.65 -0.89 -11.48
CA TYR A 81 0.03 -0.71 -12.75
C TYR A 81 -0.97 -1.00 -13.86
N PRO A 82 -1.69 0.01 -14.38
CA PRO A 82 -2.63 -0.19 -15.48
C PRO A 82 -1.87 -0.51 -16.76
N ASN A 83 -2.16 -1.63 -17.39
CA ASN A 83 -1.63 -1.96 -18.71
C ASN A 83 -2.35 -1.16 -19.81
N THR A 84 -3.66 -1.00 -19.67
CA THR A 84 -4.47 -0.08 -20.48
C THR A 84 -5.36 0.76 -19.58
N LEU A 85 -5.75 1.94 -20.08
CA LEU A 85 -6.71 2.83 -19.43
C LEU A 85 -7.77 3.27 -20.43
N TYR A 86 -9.03 3.23 -20.01
CA TYR A 86 -10.10 3.80 -20.81
C TYR A 86 -10.07 5.33 -20.74
N ASN A 87 -10.19 5.97 -21.91
CA ASN A 87 -10.27 7.40 -22.06
C ASN A 87 -11.51 7.78 -22.89
N GLY A 88 -12.33 8.71 -22.40
CA GLY A 88 -13.39 9.35 -23.18
C GLY A 88 -14.79 8.73 -23.12
N ASN A 89 -15.00 7.57 -22.48
CA ASN A 89 -16.35 7.03 -22.21
C ASN A 89 -16.66 7.10 -20.69
N PRO A 90 -17.70 7.82 -20.25
CA PRO A 90 -18.04 7.93 -18.82
C PRO A 90 -18.66 6.65 -18.22
N TYR A 91 -18.95 5.64 -19.03
CA TYR A 91 -19.55 4.38 -18.61
C TYR A 91 -18.61 3.17 -18.72
N THR A 92 -17.36 3.40 -19.08
CA THR A 92 -16.34 2.34 -19.18
C THR A 92 -15.21 2.64 -18.21
N ASP A 93 -14.98 1.68 -17.32
CA ASP A 93 -14.15 1.85 -16.15
C ASP A 93 -13.07 0.76 -16.13
N ASN A 94 -11.90 1.11 -15.61
CA ASN A 94 -10.92 0.13 -15.16
C ASN A 94 -11.19 -0.14 -13.68
N ASP A 95 -11.90 -1.23 -13.40
CA ASP A 95 -12.40 -1.52 -12.06
C ASP A 95 -11.31 -2.12 -11.17
N ILE A 96 -11.04 -1.52 -10.00
CA ILE A 96 -9.99 -1.99 -9.09
C ILE A 96 -10.57 -2.83 -7.97
N LEU A 97 -11.56 -2.28 -7.25
CA LEU A 97 -12.18 -2.93 -6.10
C LEU A 97 -13.64 -2.49 -5.97
N GLY A 98 -14.51 -3.38 -5.54
CA GLY A 98 -15.90 -3.03 -5.26
C GLY A 98 -16.53 -3.86 -4.15
N GLN A 99 -17.57 -3.30 -3.53
CA GLN A 99 -18.45 -4.03 -2.63
C GLN A 99 -19.86 -3.44 -2.71
N CYS A 100 -20.78 -4.19 -3.31
CA CYS A 100 -22.06 -3.63 -3.70
C CYS A 100 -23.23 -4.52 -3.35
N GLN A 101 -24.15 -3.96 -2.59
CA GLN A 101 -25.44 -4.58 -2.31
C GLN A 101 -26.40 -4.38 -3.49
N GLN A 102 -26.54 -3.13 -3.97
CA GLN A 102 -27.44 -2.77 -5.07
C GLN A 102 -27.07 -1.42 -5.68
N LYS A 103 -27.67 -1.09 -6.83
CA LYS A 103 -27.50 0.19 -7.55
C LYS A 103 -28.34 1.29 -6.89
N ALA A 104 -28.01 1.62 -5.64
CA ALA A 104 -28.68 2.65 -4.86
C ALA A 104 -27.64 3.54 -4.19
N GLN A 105 -28.01 4.81 -3.97
CA GLN A 105 -27.13 5.77 -3.33
C GLN A 105 -26.59 5.21 -2.02
N ASP A 106 -25.29 5.40 -1.82
CA ASP A 106 -24.53 4.96 -0.66
C ASP A 106 -24.42 3.43 -0.45
N GLN A 107 -24.95 2.59 -1.33
CA GLN A 107 -25.01 1.12 -1.13
C GLN A 107 -24.12 0.30 -2.08
N CYS A 108 -23.24 0.97 -2.82
CA CYS A 108 -22.30 0.30 -3.69
C CYS A 108 -20.97 1.04 -3.75
N LEU A 109 -19.94 0.42 -3.19
CA LEU A 109 -18.58 0.92 -3.19
C LEU A 109 -17.96 0.59 -4.55
N HIS A 110 -17.49 1.62 -5.25
CA HIS A 110 -16.68 1.49 -6.45
C HIS A 110 -15.36 2.25 -6.24
N ILE A 111 -14.27 1.50 -6.32
CA ILE A 111 -12.92 2.02 -6.45
C ILE A 111 -12.45 1.68 -7.86
N ILE A 112 -12.38 2.70 -8.72
CA ILE A 112 -12.22 2.52 -10.17
C ILE A 112 -11.33 3.63 -10.75
N ILE A 113 -10.88 3.44 -11.99
CA ILE A 113 -10.35 4.51 -12.82
C ILE A 113 -11.32 4.77 -13.96
N ARG A 114 -11.77 6.02 -14.10
CA ARG A 114 -12.69 6.46 -15.15
C ARG A 114 -12.13 7.68 -15.83
N SER A 115 -12.05 7.64 -17.17
CA SER A 115 -11.41 8.71 -17.95
C SER A 115 -10.01 9.06 -17.41
N GLN A 116 -9.24 8.04 -17.05
CA GLN A 116 -7.89 8.13 -16.47
C GLN A 116 -7.78 8.82 -15.11
N ASN A 117 -8.88 9.17 -14.43
CA ASN A 117 -8.83 9.67 -13.05
C ASN A 117 -9.28 8.58 -12.07
N ALA A 118 -8.72 8.57 -10.86
CA ALA A 118 -9.23 7.75 -9.76
C ALA A 118 -10.64 8.20 -9.37
N TYR A 119 -11.52 7.25 -9.03
CA TYR A 119 -12.85 7.50 -8.48
C TYR A 119 -13.07 6.68 -7.23
N PHE A 120 -13.64 7.34 -6.23
CA PHE A 120 -14.08 6.75 -4.97
C PHE A 120 -15.56 7.02 -4.78
N ALA A 121 -16.40 6.01 -5.01
CA ALA A 121 -17.83 6.20 -5.11
C ALA A 121 -18.59 5.26 -4.19
N PHE A 122 -19.64 5.78 -3.56
CA PHE A 122 -20.66 4.97 -2.86
C PHE A 122 -21.94 4.81 -3.69
N TYR A 123 -21.87 5.08 -5.00
CA TYR A 123 -22.98 5.21 -5.94
C TYR A 123 -23.74 6.52 -5.77
N SER A 124 -23.76 7.36 -6.81
CA SER A 124 -24.34 8.71 -6.79
C SER A 124 -23.75 9.63 -5.70
N ASN A 125 -22.58 9.26 -5.17
CA ASN A 125 -21.85 9.95 -4.11
C ASN A 125 -20.37 9.65 -4.36
N ASP A 126 -19.84 10.36 -5.35
CA ASP A 126 -18.65 9.99 -6.08
C ASP A 126 -17.60 11.11 -5.96
N LEU A 127 -16.45 10.77 -5.39
CA LEU A 127 -15.27 11.61 -5.41
C LEU A 127 -14.40 11.25 -6.62
N LYS A 128 -14.24 12.21 -7.54
CA LYS A 128 -13.29 12.16 -8.65
C LYS A 128 -11.94 12.77 -8.23
N GLY A 129 -10.85 12.06 -8.49
CA GLY A 129 -9.47 12.57 -8.38
C GLY A 129 -9.10 13.60 -9.47
N ASN A 130 -8.06 14.39 -9.21
CA ASN A 130 -7.58 15.42 -10.13
C ASN A 130 -6.49 14.90 -11.07
N GLN A 131 -5.61 14.03 -10.57
CA GLN A 131 -4.51 13.49 -11.34
C GLN A 131 -4.99 12.59 -12.47
N VAL A 132 -4.51 12.86 -13.68
CA VAL A 132 -4.70 12.02 -14.86
C VAL A 132 -3.61 10.95 -14.87
N PHE A 133 -4.01 9.69 -14.86
CA PHE A 133 -3.10 8.55 -14.92
C PHE A 133 -2.70 8.23 -16.35
N SER A 134 -1.46 7.79 -16.50
CA SER A 134 -0.98 7.14 -17.72
C SER A 134 -0.87 5.65 -17.47
N ALA A 135 -1.13 4.85 -18.51
CA ALA A 135 -0.83 3.43 -18.46
C ALA A 135 0.68 3.19 -18.35
N GLN A 136 1.04 1.97 -17.96
CA GLN A 136 2.41 1.45 -17.90
C GLN A 136 3.31 2.13 -16.87
N GLN A 137 2.75 2.53 -15.73
CA GLN A 137 3.52 2.95 -14.56
C GLN A 137 2.80 2.62 -13.26
N TRP A 138 3.57 2.50 -12.18
CA TRP A 138 3.06 2.24 -10.84
C TRP A 138 2.49 3.49 -10.21
N TYR A 139 1.35 3.33 -9.55
CA TYR A 139 0.75 4.32 -8.66
C TYR A 139 0.43 3.66 -7.33
N HIS A 140 0.70 4.36 -6.23
CA HIS A 140 0.04 4.09 -4.97
C HIS A 140 -1.22 4.95 -4.89
N VAL A 141 -2.36 4.36 -4.56
CA VAL A 141 -3.61 5.12 -4.38
C VAL A 141 -4.27 4.72 -3.07
N ALA A 142 -4.61 5.72 -2.26
CA ALA A 142 -5.37 5.53 -1.02
C ALA A 142 -6.75 6.18 -1.13
N TYR A 143 -7.76 5.44 -0.68
CA TYR A 143 -9.17 5.80 -0.68
C TYR A 143 -9.66 5.81 0.76
N ILE A 144 -9.97 6.99 1.29
CA ILE A 144 -10.21 7.17 2.72
C ILE A 144 -11.58 7.79 2.90
N TYR A 145 -12.40 7.18 3.75
CA TYR A 145 -13.61 7.80 4.25
C TYR A 145 -13.49 8.02 5.76
N ASP A 146 -13.65 9.27 6.18
CA ASP A 146 -13.73 9.63 7.58
C ASP A 146 -15.18 9.92 7.95
N TYR A 147 -15.80 8.98 8.67
CA TYR A 147 -17.18 9.08 9.14
C TYR A 147 -17.39 10.23 10.13
N SER A 148 -16.37 10.60 10.91
CA SER A 148 -16.50 11.63 11.95
C SER A 148 -16.74 13.02 11.38
N ILE A 149 -16.20 13.27 10.18
CA ILE A 149 -16.32 14.52 9.43
C ILE A 149 -17.05 14.34 8.10
N GLN A 150 -17.58 13.14 7.83
CA GLN A 150 -18.28 12.77 6.59
C GLN A 150 -17.52 13.17 5.32
N THR A 151 -16.21 12.88 5.25
CA THR A 151 -15.36 13.33 4.14
C THR A 151 -14.70 12.14 3.44
N GLN A 152 -14.76 12.14 2.11
CA GLN A 152 -14.01 11.23 1.25
C GLN A 152 -12.70 11.89 0.81
N PHE A 153 -11.62 11.12 0.75
CA PHE A 153 -10.31 11.54 0.26
C PHE A 153 -9.75 10.52 -0.72
N VAL A 154 -9.09 11.01 -1.76
CA VAL A 154 -8.22 10.23 -2.64
C VAL A 154 -6.81 10.79 -2.52
N TYR A 155 -5.85 9.93 -2.23
CA TYR A 155 -4.42 10.24 -2.26
C TYR A 155 -3.77 9.47 -3.39
N VAL A 156 -2.85 10.10 -4.11
CA VAL A 156 -2.02 9.46 -5.13
C VAL A 156 -0.55 9.65 -4.78
N ASN A 157 0.22 8.57 -4.80
CA ASN A 157 1.65 8.53 -4.49
C ASN A 157 1.99 9.20 -3.14
N GLY A 158 1.11 9.05 -2.16
CA GLY A 158 1.30 9.57 -0.80
C GLY A 158 0.78 10.98 -0.55
N TYR A 159 0.32 11.69 -1.59
CA TYR A 159 -0.15 13.07 -1.51
C TYR A 159 -1.65 13.15 -1.78
N LEU A 160 -2.33 14.09 -1.11
CA LEU A 160 -3.76 14.33 -1.33
C LEU A 160 -3.98 14.78 -2.78
N ASP A 161 -4.80 14.03 -3.51
CA ASP A 161 -5.18 14.37 -4.89
C ASP A 161 -6.50 15.14 -4.91
N ASN A 162 -7.52 14.65 -4.19
CA ASN A 162 -8.78 15.37 -4.01
C ASN A 162 -9.55 14.92 -2.76
N SER A 163 -10.53 15.74 -2.33
CA SER A 163 -11.46 15.40 -1.24
C SER A 163 -12.78 16.16 -1.39
N HIS A 164 -13.86 15.60 -0.83
CA HIS A 164 -15.10 16.36 -0.61
C HIS A 164 -15.90 15.84 0.58
N ASN A 165 -16.83 16.68 1.05
CA ASN A 165 -17.85 16.26 2.01
C ASN A 165 -18.81 15.30 1.31
N SER A 166 -18.85 14.05 1.77
CA SER A 166 -19.71 12.99 1.27
C SER A 166 -21.17 13.32 1.53
N SER A 167 -22.08 12.97 0.63
CA SER A 167 -23.52 13.13 0.90
C SER A 167 -24.05 12.17 1.98
N GLY A 168 -23.29 11.10 2.23
CA GLY A 168 -23.58 10.08 3.22
C GLY A 168 -22.43 9.08 3.38
N PRO A 169 -22.43 8.26 4.44
CA PRO A 169 -21.52 7.13 4.56
C PRO A 169 -21.90 6.01 3.61
N TYR A 170 -21.02 5.03 3.41
CA TYR A 170 -21.43 3.75 2.84
C TYR A 170 -22.44 3.04 3.77
N GLN A 171 -23.54 2.55 3.20
CA GLN A 171 -24.72 1.98 3.88
C GLN A 171 -25.01 0.53 3.50
N GLY A 172 -24.25 -0.07 2.57
CA GLY A 172 -24.45 -1.46 2.15
C GLY A 172 -24.16 -2.44 3.29
N ILE A 173 -25.07 -3.41 3.51
CA ILE A 173 -24.97 -4.42 4.58
C ILE A 173 -24.70 -5.84 4.05
N SER A 174 -24.53 -5.97 2.75
CA SER A 174 -24.23 -7.21 2.05
C SER A 174 -23.52 -6.94 0.72
N GLY A 175 -23.17 -8.00 0.00
CA GLY A 175 -22.39 -7.94 -1.24
C GLY A 175 -20.97 -8.46 -1.03
N ALA A 176 -20.47 -9.21 -1.99
CA ALA A 176 -19.09 -9.69 -1.95
C ALA A 176 -18.11 -8.52 -2.19
N LEU A 177 -16.94 -8.60 -1.56
CA LEU A 177 -15.82 -7.77 -1.95
C LEU A 177 -15.23 -8.37 -3.23
N THR A 178 -15.00 -7.53 -4.25
CA THR A 178 -14.41 -7.94 -5.52
C THR A 178 -13.16 -7.13 -5.80
N ILE A 179 -12.17 -7.75 -6.44
CA ILE A 179 -10.93 -7.13 -6.89
C ILE A 179 -10.81 -7.37 -8.39
N GLY A 180 -10.43 -6.33 -9.13
CA GLY A 180 -10.37 -6.36 -10.58
C GLY A 180 -11.71 -6.18 -11.28
N THR A 181 -12.79 -5.96 -10.52
CA THR A 181 -14.13 -5.69 -11.03
C THR A 181 -15.01 -5.09 -9.92
N THR A 182 -16.09 -4.40 -10.29
CA THR A 182 -17.17 -4.00 -9.40
C THR A 182 -18.46 -4.69 -9.88
N SER A 183 -19.01 -5.60 -9.08
CA SER A 183 -20.17 -6.41 -9.49
C SER A 183 -21.32 -6.34 -8.48
N ILE A 184 -22.54 -6.14 -8.97
CA ILE A 184 -23.79 -6.37 -8.22
C ILE A 184 -24.46 -7.69 -8.65
N GLN A 185 -24.23 -8.11 -9.91
CA GLN A 185 -24.78 -9.36 -10.48
C GLN A 185 -23.81 -9.97 -11.51
N VAL A 186 -23.59 -9.27 -12.64
CA VAL A 186 -22.66 -9.70 -13.69
C VAL A 186 -21.67 -8.57 -13.92
N PRO A 187 -20.37 -8.79 -13.66
CA PRO A 187 -19.35 -7.78 -13.90
C PRO A 187 -19.20 -7.49 -15.40
N ASN A 188 -19.18 -6.20 -15.75
CA ASN A 188 -19.09 -5.68 -17.12
C ASN A 188 -17.80 -4.88 -17.38
N ASN A 189 -17.13 -4.42 -16.34
CA ASN A 189 -15.85 -3.72 -16.39
C ASN A 189 -14.81 -4.53 -15.61
N PHE A 190 -13.56 -4.52 -16.08
CA PHE A 190 -12.47 -5.29 -15.48
C PHE A 190 -11.18 -4.48 -15.48
N PHE A 191 -10.32 -4.72 -14.50
CA PHE A 191 -8.97 -4.19 -14.53
C PHE A 191 -8.15 -4.84 -15.66
N ASP A 192 -7.22 -4.07 -16.22
CA ASP A 192 -6.20 -4.57 -17.14
C ASP A 192 -4.83 -4.12 -16.65
N GLY A 193 -4.02 -5.07 -16.17
CA GLY A 193 -2.69 -4.80 -15.63
C GLY A 193 -2.46 -5.47 -14.27
N CYS A 194 -1.56 -4.88 -13.48
CA CYS A 194 -1.16 -5.42 -12.18
C CYS A 194 -1.75 -4.67 -10.99
N LEU A 195 -2.24 -5.41 -10.00
CA LEU A 195 -2.60 -4.92 -8.66
C LEU A 195 -1.69 -5.59 -7.63
N ASP A 196 -1.22 -4.83 -6.67
CA ASP A 196 -0.25 -5.29 -5.67
C ASP A 196 -0.59 -4.66 -4.32
N SER A 197 -0.31 -5.40 -3.23
CA SER A 197 -0.33 -4.88 -1.87
C SER A 197 -1.62 -4.15 -1.50
N ILE A 198 -2.78 -4.75 -1.80
CA ILE A 198 -4.07 -4.18 -1.41
C ILE A 198 -4.22 -4.29 0.11
N ALA A 199 -4.46 -3.15 0.76
CA ALA A 199 -4.67 -3.07 2.19
C ALA A 199 -6.03 -2.45 2.52
N TYR A 200 -6.64 -2.94 3.58
CA TYR A 200 -7.78 -2.31 4.25
C TYR A 200 -7.42 -2.03 5.70
N VAL A 201 -7.84 -0.87 6.20
CA VAL A 201 -7.78 -0.52 7.62
C VAL A 201 -9.13 0.05 8.05
N SER A 202 -9.66 -0.43 9.18
CA SER A 202 -10.96 -0.02 9.77
C SER A 202 -10.97 1.37 10.43
N ARG A 203 -10.17 2.31 9.90
CA ARG A 203 -10.17 3.73 10.30
C ARG A 203 -9.71 4.60 9.15
N ALA A 204 -9.96 5.91 9.26
CA ALA A 204 -9.33 6.89 8.40
C ALA A 204 -7.83 7.02 8.76
N LYS A 205 -6.95 6.78 7.78
CA LYS A 205 -5.52 7.09 7.91
C LYS A 205 -5.27 8.58 7.73
N ASN A 206 -4.27 9.10 8.43
CA ASN A 206 -3.81 10.47 8.22
C ASN A 206 -2.78 10.57 7.07
N ALA A 207 -2.52 11.79 6.61
CA ALA A 207 -1.61 12.03 5.48
C ALA A 207 -0.19 11.49 5.68
N SER A 208 0.35 11.49 6.91
CA SER A 208 1.69 10.95 7.18
C SER A 208 1.73 9.42 7.07
N GLU A 209 0.67 8.74 7.51
CA GLU A 209 0.56 7.28 7.36
C GLU A 209 0.41 6.87 5.90
N VAL A 210 -0.33 7.65 5.10
CA VAL A 210 -0.48 7.39 3.65
C VAL A 210 0.83 7.67 2.90
N LEU A 211 1.53 8.75 3.26
CA LEU A 211 2.83 9.06 2.68
C LEU A 211 3.86 7.97 3.00
N ASN A 212 3.88 7.47 4.23
CA ASN A 212 4.77 6.38 4.62
C ASN A 212 4.48 5.11 3.81
N ASP A 213 3.22 4.69 3.70
CA ASP A 213 2.86 3.49 2.93
C ASP A 213 3.21 3.63 1.42
N ALA A 214 3.17 4.84 0.88
CA ALA A 214 3.51 5.12 -0.51
C ALA A 214 5.02 5.23 -0.79
N THR A 215 5.86 5.54 0.21
CA THR A 215 7.25 5.97 -0.04
C THR A 215 8.31 5.27 0.82
N LEU A 216 7.93 4.71 1.97
CA LEU A 216 8.86 4.08 2.88
C LEU A 216 9.25 2.69 2.36
N VAL A 217 10.54 2.48 2.12
CA VAL A 217 11.05 1.17 1.67
C VAL A 217 11.52 0.33 2.85
N ALA A 218 12.33 0.93 3.74
CA ALA A 218 12.85 0.29 4.94
C ALA A 218 12.99 1.33 6.04
N TYR A 219 12.80 0.90 7.28
CA TYR A 219 12.91 1.72 8.48
C TYR A 219 13.51 0.92 9.64
N LEU A 220 14.76 1.23 9.98
CA LEU A 220 15.44 0.63 11.12
C LEU A 220 15.26 1.53 12.35
N SER A 221 14.21 1.25 13.15
CA SER A 221 13.91 2.01 14.37
C SER A 221 14.84 1.66 15.54
N PHE A 222 15.22 0.38 15.65
CA PHE A 222 15.93 -0.23 16.79
C PHE A 222 15.16 -0.23 18.12
N ASP A 223 13.91 0.25 18.14
CA ASP A 223 13.08 0.41 19.34
C ASP A 223 12.84 -0.89 20.09
N SER A 224 12.80 -2.01 19.37
CA SER A 224 12.62 -3.35 19.93
C SER A 224 13.93 -4.13 20.12
N SER A 225 15.08 -3.44 20.17
CA SER A 225 16.41 -4.08 20.28
C SER A 225 16.63 -5.17 19.23
N THR A 226 16.24 -4.87 17.99
CA THR A 226 16.34 -5.75 16.83
C THR A 226 16.86 -4.97 15.62
N LEU A 227 17.54 -5.66 14.70
CA LEU A 227 17.90 -5.14 13.37
C LEU A 227 16.83 -5.45 12.32
N LEU A 228 15.69 -6.03 12.72
CA LEU A 228 14.55 -6.23 11.84
C LEU A 228 14.03 -4.87 11.34
N ASP A 229 13.86 -4.78 10.03
CA ASP A 229 13.17 -3.68 9.38
C ASP A 229 11.77 -3.50 9.97
N SER A 230 11.51 -2.32 10.53
CA SER A 230 10.21 -1.90 11.04
C SER A 230 9.33 -1.31 9.93
N GLY A 231 9.86 -1.19 8.71
CA GLY A 231 9.17 -0.80 7.49
C GLY A 231 8.45 -1.98 6.82
N PRO A 232 7.95 -1.78 5.59
CA PRO A 232 7.06 -2.74 4.95
C PRO A 232 7.74 -4.02 4.47
N LEU A 233 9.07 -4.03 4.27
CA LEU A 233 9.77 -5.20 3.72
C LEU A 233 10.13 -6.25 4.78
N LEU A 234 10.12 -5.89 6.07
CA LEU A 234 10.43 -6.81 7.18
C LEU A 234 11.76 -7.56 6.99
N ILE A 235 12.75 -6.90 6.37
CA ILE A 235 14.09 -7.44 6.13
C ILE A 235 14.83 -7.64 7.45
N ASN A 236 15.39 -8.84 7.65
CA ASN A 236 16.28 -9.10 8.77
C ASN A 236 17.67 -8.48 8.54
N GLY A 237 18.06 -7.53 9.39
CA GLY A 237 19.39 -6.97 9.39
C GLY A 237 20.45 -7.85 10.07
N THR A 238 21.71 -7.61 9.71
CA THR A 238 22.89 -8.22 10.33
C THR A 238 23.88 -7.12 10.73
N GLY A 239 24.87 -7.43 11.56
CA GLY A 239 25.86 -6.43 11.95
C GLY A 239 27.04 -7.02 12.71
N THR A 240 28.08 -6.20 12.84
CA THR A 240 29.31 -6.52 13.57
C THR A 240 29.60 -5.40 14.57
N ASN A 241 29.99 -5.77 15.79
CA ASN A 241 30.39 -4.86 16.87
C ASN A 241 29.40 -3.70 17.12
N TYR A 242 28.11 -4.04 17.18
CA TYR A 242 27.03 -3.12 17.53
C TYR A 242 26.38 -3.51 18.87
N SER A 243 25.73 -2.55 19.52
CA SER A 243 24.94 -2.75 20.73
C SER A 243 23.71 -1.84 20.71
N TYR A 244 22.60 -2.29 21.27
CA TYR A 244 21.42 -1.44 21.42
C TYR A 244 21.59 -0.49 22.60
N THR A 245 21.03 0.72 22.47
CA THR A 245 20.96 1.73 23.53
C THR A 245 19.51 2.09 23.80
N SER A 246 19.15 2.27 25.06
CA SER A 246 17.82 2.75 25.48
C SER A 246 17.62 4.26 25.28
N SER A 247 18.67 4.96 24.81
CA SER A 247 18.65 6.41 24.57
C SER A 247 19.08 6.71 23.14
N GLY A 248 18.13 6.62 22.21
CA GLY A 248 18.25 7.14 20.85
C GLY A 248 17.70 8.56 20.73
N ARG A 249 17.72 9.11 19.51
CA ARG A 249 17.09 10.41 19.23
C ARG A 249 15.57 10.37 19.45
N VAL A 250 14.98 9.22 19.16
CA VAL A 250 13.61 8.80 19.49
C VAL A 250 13.77 7.44 20.14
N ASN A 251 13.18 7.22 21.32
CA ASN A 251 13.20 5.94 22.02
C ASN A 251 14.60 5.29 22.10
N ALA A 252 14.82 4.17 21.42
CA ALA A 252 16.08 3.43 21.46
C ALA A 252 16.96 3.75 20.23
N GLY A 253 18.14 3.15 20.18
CA GLY A 253 19.02 3.28 19.04
C GLY A 253 20.07 2.18 18.99
N VAL A 254 20.97 2.29 18.03
CA VAL A 254 22.13 1.40 17.89
C VAL A 254 23.42 2.20 18.07
N LYS A 255 24.37 1.63 18.80
CA LYS A 255 25.73 2.14 18.96
C LYS A 255 26.72 1.19 18.29
N LEU A 256 27.51 1.73 17.36
CA LEU A 256 28.62 1.04 16.72
C LEU A 256 29.90 1.28 17.51
N SER A 257 30.74 0.26 17.69
CA SER A 257 31.96 0.35 18.51
C SER A 257 33.10 -0.53 17.97
N GLY A 258 34.35 -0.16 18.22
CA GLY A 258 35.52 -0.88 17.71
C GLY A 258 35.93 -0.47 16.28
N ASN A 259 37.02 -1.06 15.79
CA ASN A 259 37.66 -0.63 14.53
C ASN A 259 36.89 -1.03 13.28
N SER A 260 36.14 -2.13 13.32
CA SER A 260 35.24 -2.57 12.25
C SER A 260 33.86 -2.78 12.86
N SER A 261 32.94 -1.85 12.62
CA SER A 261 31.58 -1.91 13.14
C SER A 261 30.58 -1.38 12.12
N TYR A 262 29.49 -2.11 11.96
CA TYR A 262 28.43 -1.78 11.01
C TYR A 262 27.16 -2.56 11.33
N ILE A 263 26.06 -2.08 10.78
CA ILE A 263 24.84 -2.84 10.56
C ILE A 263 24.53 -2.79 9.07
N GLN A 264 23.84 -3.80 8.56
CA GLN A 264 23.47 -3.87 7.17
C GLN A 264 22.14 -4.62 7.00
N ILE A 265 21.41 -4.21 5.96
CA ILE A 265 20.27 -4.94 5.42
C ILE A 265 20.57 -5.26 3.97
N THR A 266 20.07 -6.39 3.49
CA THR A 266 20.24 -6.85 2.10
C THR A 266 18.87 -7.03 1.45
N GLY A 267 18.82 -7.22 0.13
CA GLY A 267 17.56 -7.44 -0.59
C GLY A 267 16.77 -6.17 -0.94
N LEU A 268 17.38 -4.99 -0.80
CA LEU A 268 16.83 -3.76 -1.36
C LEU A 268 17.05 -3.76 -2.89
N THR A 269 16.07 -4.26 -3.65
CA THR A 269 16.25 -4.56 -5.09
C THR A 269 16.26 -3.34 -6.01
N ARG A 270 15.72 -2.20 -5.56
CA ARG A 270 15.61 -0.97 -6.39
C ARG A 270 16.58 0.14 -6.02
N ILE A 271 17.07 0.19 -4.79
CA ILE A 271 18.03 1.21 -4.37
C ILE A 271 19.34 1.05 -5.16
N GLY A 272 19.87 2.14 -5.70
CA GLY A 272 21.08 2.11 -6.53
C GLY A 272 20.89 1.61 -7.96
N THR A 273 19.65 1.41 -8.44
CA THR A 273 19.37 1.12 -9.85
C THR A 273 19.17 2.39 -10.67
N ASN A 274 19.58 2.37 -11.94
CA ASN A 274 19.43 3.52 -12.84
C ASN A 274 17.93 3.84 -13.02
N SER A 275 17.56 5.12 -12.86
CA SER A 275 16.17 5.64 -12.97
C SER A 275 15.25 5.42 -11.76
N TRP A 276 15.77 4.93 -10.63
CA TRP A 276 15.01 4.84 -9.37
C TRP A 276 15.54 5.87 -8.36
N PRO A 277 14.93 7.06 -8.27
CA PRO A 277 15.32 8.03 -7.26
C PRO A 277 15.06 7.46 -5.87
N TYR A 278 15.96 7.76 -4.94
CA TYR A 278 15.84 7.35 -3.54
C TYR A 278 16.24 8.49 -2.61
N THR A 279 15.75 8.43 -1.38
CA THR A 279 16.14 9.35 -0.30
C THR A 279 16.43 8.52 0.93
N VAL A 280 17.44 8.92 1.70
CA VAL A 280 17.78 8.30 2.98
C VAL A 280 17.83 9.40 4.04
N ALA A 281 17.16 9.16 5.16
CA ALA A 281 17.20 10.03 6.32
C ALA A 281 17.69 9.22 7.54
N VAL A 282 18.61 9.80 8.31
CA VAL A 282 19.21 9.12 9.47
C VAL A 282 19.51 10.11 10.59
N TRP A 283 19.22 9.72 11.83
CA TRP A 283 19.70 10.42 13.01
C TRP A 283 21.07 9.87 13.39
N ILE A 284 22.07 10.75 13.53
CA ILE A 284 23.43 10.38 13.95
C ILE A 284 23.86 11.16 15.19
N ASN A 285 24.65 10.52 16.06
CA ASN A 285 25.29 11.13 17.21
C ASN A 285 26.78 10.71 17.25
N PRO A 286 27.63 11.30 16.40
CA PRO A 286 29.02 10.88 16.28
C PRO A 286 29.82 11.21 17.54
N THR A 287 30.48 10.21 18.14
CA THR A 287 31.41 10.39 19.27
C THR A 287 32.86 10.61 18.82
N LYS A 288 33.15 10.33 17.55
CA LYS A 288 34.42 10.60 16.86
C LYS A 288 34.08 11.05 15.44
N ILE A 289 34.77 12.09 14.96
CA ILE A 289 34.53 12.71 13.64
C ILE A 289 35.72 12.57 12.68
N THR A 290 36.72 11.78 13.06
CA THR A 290 37.90 11.50 12.21
C THR A 290 37.74 10.15 11.51
N GLY A 291 37.23 10.21 10.28
CA GLY A 291 36.98 9.06 9.40
C GLY A 291 35.62 8.39 9.63
N GLY A 292 35.30 7.41 8.76
CA GLY A 292 34.09 6.59 8.82
C GLY A 292 33.10 6.85 7.68
N THR A 293 32.17 5.91 7.52
CA THR A 293 31.11 5.96 6.51
C THR A 293 29.75 5.94 7.22
N ILE A 294 28.87 6.88 6.89
CA ILE A 294 27.51 6.93 7.48
C ILE A 294 26.63 5.86 6.84
N MET A 295 26.68 5.75 5.51
CA MET A 295 25.96 4.77 4.73
C MET A 295 26.76 4.44 3.46
N HIS A 296 26.73 3.18 3.06
CA HIS A 296 27.27 2.73 1.79
C HIS A 296 26.30 1.71 1.18
N LEU A 297 26.14 1.79 -0.14
CA LEU A 297 25.43 0.82 -0.97
C LEU A 297 26.44 -0.08 -1.68
N SER A 298 26.41 -1.37 -1.36
CA SER A 298 27.25 -2.37 -2.02
C SER A 298 26.40 -3.30 -2.90
N SER A 299 26.95 -3.71 -4.03
CA SER A 299 26.42 -4.83 -4.83
C SER A 299 26.76 -6.20 -4.24
N ARG A 300 27.60 -6.26 -3.21
CA ARG A 300 28.00 -7.49 -2.50
C ARG A 300 27.17 -7.66 -1.23
N ILE A 301 26.86 -8.91 -0.90
CA ILE A 301 26.10 -9.28 0.31
C ILE A 301 26.86 -9.03 1.63
N ASP A 302 28.18 -8.87 1.55
CA ASP A 302 29.06 -8.60 2.70
C ASP A 302 29.27 -7.10 2.95
N GLY A 303 28.61 -6.23 2.18
CA GLY A 303 28.66 -4.78 2.35
C GLY A 303 30.00 -4.14 1.95
N ALA A 304 30.97 -4.91 1.46
CA ALA A 304 32.29 -4.42 1.08
C ALA A 304 32.20 -3.54 -0.18
N GLN A 305 33.04 -2.51 -0.29
CA GLN A 305 33.14 -1.72 -1.51
C GLN A 305 33.62 -2.62 -2.67
N PRO A 306 33.01 -2.57 -3.86
CA PRO A 306 33.63 -3.10 -5.06
C PRO A 306 34.97 -2.38 -5.28
N ASN A 307 36.03 -3.15 -5.56
CA ASN A 307 37.36 -2.59 -5.89
C ASN A 307 37.34 -1.80 -7.20
#